data_AF-A0A318LIG7-F1
#
_entry.id   AF-A0A318LIG7-F1
#
_cell.length_a   1.000
_cell.length_b   1.000
_cell.length_c   1.000
_cell.angle_alpha   90.00
_cell.angle_beta   90.00
_cell.angle_gamma   90.00
#
_symmetry.space_group_name_H-M   'P 1'
#
loop_
_entity.id
_entity.type
_entity.pdbx_description
1 polymer ?
#
loop_
_entity_poly.entity_id
_entity_poly.type
_entity_poly.pdbx_seq_one_letter_code
_entity_poly.pdbx_strand_id
1 'polypeptide(L)'
;MLLSNGEANKKKVLELALKGNEISKPKDIVKDPYVFEFLGLPENKPMMESDLEEALVRQIEKFLLELGKGFMFVGTQQRVTFGNTHYYVDMVFYNKILRSYILIELKTIKLMPEAVGQLNMYLNYYAAEINDENDNPPIGLILCTDKGNVDMQYALGGLSNNIFASKYVTYMPDKEQLIAQVEAVLSSNDKTE
;
A
#
# COMPACT_ATOMS: atom_id res chain seq x y z
N MET A 1 31.98 2.97 -1.30
CA MET A 1 33.03 3.64 -0.49
C MET A 1 32.81 5.15 -0.55
N LEU A 2 32.27 5.77 0.52
CA LEU A 2 32.03 7.23 0.60
C LEU A 2 32.95 7.92 1.62
N LEU A 3 33.96 7.22 2.14
CA LEU A 3 34.77 7.66 3.28
C LEU A 3 36.20 8.02 2.89
N SER A 4 36.41 8.76 1.82
CA SER A 4 37.77 9.19 1.44
C SER A 4 37.84 10.62 0.91
N ASN A 5 37.34 11.61 1.67
CA ASN A 5 37.90 12.98 1.76
C ASN A 5 37.09 13.85 2.75
N GLY A 6 37.75 14.40 3.77
CA GLY A 6 37.20 14.68 5.11
C GLY A 6 36.38 15.95 5.37
N GLU A 7 36.26 16.90 4.42
CA GLU A 7 35.53 18.16 4.67
C GLU A 7 34.38 18.44 3.69
N ALA A 8 34.60 18.24 2.38
CA ALA A 8 33.56 18.40 1.36
C ALA A 8 32.40 17.39 1.53
N ASN A 9 32.69 16.18 2.04
CA ASN A 9 31.66 15.17 2.29
C ASN A 9 30.81 15.46 3.52
N LYS A 10 31.33 16.12 4.56
CA LYS A 10 30.54 16.38 5.78
C LYS A 10 29.42 17.38 5.51
N LYS A 11 29.71 18.45 4.76
CA LYS A 11 28.71 19.46 4.39
C LYS A 11 27.62 18.87 3.50
N LYS A 12 28.00 17.99 2.56
CA LYS A 12 27.07 17.30 1.66
C LYS A 12 26.24 16.23 2.38
N VAL A 13 26.84 15.48 3.31
CA VAL A 13 26.13 14.53 4.18
C VAL A 13 25.16 15.26 5.11
N LEU A 14 25.56 16.40 5.67
CA LEU A 14 24.69 17.24 6.50
C LEU A 14 23.54 17.83 5.68
N GLU A 15 23.80 18.28 4.45
CA GLU A 15 22.77 18.79 3.55
C GLU A 15 21.78 17.69 3.12
N LEU A 16 22.26 16.48 2.80
CA LEU A 16 21.43 15.31 2.52
C LEU A 16 20.61 14.85 3.74
N ALA A 17 21.14 14.99 4.95
CA ALA A 17 20.43 14.69 6.18
C ALA A 17 19.33 15.72 6.50
N LEU A 18 19.54 16.98 6.10
CA LEU A 18 18.61 18.10 6.37
C LEU A 18 17.53 18.26 5.30
N LYS A 19 17.85 18.04 4.02
CA LYS A 19 16.93 18.22 2.88
C LYS A 19 16.42 16.91 2.28
N GLY A 20 16.96 15.77 2.71
CA GLY A 20 16.77 14.51 1.99
C GLY A 20 17.58 14.47 0.68
N ASN A 21 17.50 13.36 -0.03
CA ASN A 21 18.09 13.25 -1.36
C ASN A 21 17.10 13.82 -2.37
N GLU A 22 17.28 15.06 -2.83
CA GLU A 22 16.45 15.64 -3.89
C GLU A 22 16.65 14.85 -5.18
N ILE A 23 15.65 14.03 -5.54
CA ILE A 23 15.61 13.32 -6.82
C ILE A 23 15.30 14.36 -7.90
N SER A 24 16.34 14.80 -8.61
CA SER A 24 16.19 15.82 -9.65
C SER A 24 16.60 15.31 -11.03
N LYS A 25 17.43 14.28 -11.09
CA LYS A 25 17.97 13.70 -12.32
C LYS A 25 17.77 12.18 -12.32
N PRO A 26 17.63 11.54 -13.49
CA PRO A 26 17.47 10.08 -13.59
C PRO A 26 18.56 9.28 -12.87
N LYS A 27 19.79 9.80 -12.81
CA LYS A 27 20.90 9.14 -12.11
C LYS A 27 20.69 9.05 -10.59
N ASP A 28 19.87 9.91 -10.01
CA ASP A 28 19.65 9.96 -8.56
C ASP A 28 18.79 8.78 -8.05
N ILE A 29 18.03 8.11 -8.95
CA ILE A 29 17.22 6.92 -8.63
C ILE A 29 17.86 5.59 -9.03
N VAL A 30 18.91 5.62 -9.86
CA VAL A 30 19.59 4.42 -10.34
C VAL A 30 20.59 3.96 -9.27
N LYS A 31 20.45 2.71 -8.80
CA LYS A 31 21.39 2.09 -7.86
C LYS A 31 22.52 1.42 -8.62
N ASP A 32 23.74 1.52 -8.11
CA ASP A 32 24.90 0.82 -8.65
C ASP A 32 25.82 0.38 -7.50
N PRO A 33 25.92 -0.94 -7.20
CA PRO A 33 25.20 -2.05 -7.83
C PRO A 33 23.77 -2.23 -7.28
N TYR A 34 22.91 -2.91 -8.04
CA TYR A 34 21.68 -3.52 -7.50
C TYR A 34 22.02 -4.85 -6.82
N VAL A 35 21.58 -5.03 -5.58
CA VAL A 35 21.79 -6.25 -4.79
C VAL A 35 20.43 -6.92 -4.57
N PHE A 36 20.29 -8.18 -5.02
CA PHE A 36 19.03 -8.93 -5.01
C PHE A 36 19.11 -10.20 -4.14
N GLU A 37 19.73 -10.13 -2.96
CA GLU A 37 19.91 -11.27 -2.04
C GLU A 37 18.59 -11.97 -1.66
N PHE A 38 17.49 -11.22 -1.57
CA PHE A 38 16.17 -11.75 -1.20
C PHE A 38 15.62 -12.79 -2.19
N LEU A 39 16.14 -12.85 -3.41
CA LEU A 39 15.74 -13.85 -4.40
C LEU A 39 16.27 -15.25 -4.08
N GLY A 40 17.22 -15.38 -3.14
CA GLY A 40 17.79 -16.67 -2.74
C GLY A 40 18.51 -17.39 -3.89
N LEU A 41 19.03 -16.63 -4.86
CA LEU A 41 19.63 -17.18 -6.07
C LEU A 41 21.00 -17.81 -5.74
N PRO A 42 21.30 -19.00 -6.28
CA PRO A 42 22.56 -19.69 -6.02
C PRO A 42 23.74 -18.94 -6.66
N GLU A 43 24.74 -18.54 -5.86
CA GLU A 43 25.92 -17.77 -6.30
C GLU A 43 26.75 -18.45 -7.40
N ASN A 44 26.68 -19.79 -7.50
CA ASN A 44 27.60 -20.60 -8.30
C ASN A 44 26.98 -21.21 -9.57
N LYS A 45 25.81 -20.72 -10.02
CA LYS A 45 25.23 -21.14 -11.30
C LYS A 45 25.22 -19.97 -12.30
N PRO A 46 25.59 -20.21 -13.57
CA PRO A 46 25.31 -19.24 -14.62
C PRO A 46 23.79 -19.06 -14.69
N MET A 47 23.33 -17.85 -14.35
CA MET A 47 21.92 -17.49 -14.44
C MET A 47 21.62 -16.90 -15.80
N MET A 48 20.53 -17.36 -16.41
CA MET A 48 19.96 -16.69 -17.56
C MET A 48 19.13 -15.49 -17.09
N GLU A 49 19.08 -14.44 -17.91
CA GLU A 49 18.27 -13.24 -17.62
C GLU A 49 16.80 -13.59 -17.36
N SER A 50 16.27 -14.59 -18.08
CA SER A 50 14.91 -15.12 -17.91
C SER A 50 14.66 -15.68 -16.51
N ASP A 51 15.66 -16.31 -15.89
CA ASP A 51 15.52 -16.91 -14.56
C ASP A 51 15.48 -15.82 -13.48
N LEU A 52 16.25 -14.74 -13.66
CA LEU A 52 16.24 -13.58 -12.78
C LEU A 52 14.92 -12.81 -12.91
N GLU A 53 14.43 -12.62 -14.14
CA GLU A 53 13.13 -12.01 -14.41
C GLU A 53 12.00 -12.79 -13.74
N GLU A 54 11.93 -14.12 -13.96
CA GLU A 54 10.87 -14.95 -13.35
C GLU A 54 10.92 -14.87 -11.81
N ALA A 55 12.12 -14.90 -11.21
CA ALA A 55 12.28 -14.80 -9.77
C ALA A 55 11.80 -13.45 -9.22
N LEU A 56 12.10 -12.34 -9.91
CA LEU A 56 11.63 -11.00 -9.55
C LEU A 56 10.11 -10.86 -9.72
N VAL A 57 9.59 -11.30 -10.86
CA VAL A 57 8.15 -11.22 -11.19
C VAL A 57 7.34 -12.02 -10.20
N ARG A 58 7.76 -13.25 -9.86
CA ARG A 58 7.03 -14.14 -8.93
C ARG A 58 6.81 -13.52 -7.55
N GLN A 59 7.71 -12.66 -7.08
CA GLN A 59 7.57 -12.00 -5.77
C GLN A 59 6.52 -10.89 -5.76
N ILE A 60 6.22 -10.29 -6.92
CA ILE A 60 5.42 -9.07 -7.02
C ILE A 60 4.07 -9.35 -7.70
N GLU A 61 4.06 -10.25 -8.69
CA GLU A 61 2.95 -10.46 -9.62
C GLU A 61 1.66 -10.91 -8.94
N LYS A 62 1.72 -11.96 -8.11
CA LYS A 62 0.51 -12.55 -7.51
C LYS A 62 -0.28 -11.55 -6.67
N PHE A 63 0.41 -10.62 -6.01
CA PHE A 63 -0.24 -9.65 -5.14
C PHE A 63 -0.76 -8.43 -5.92
N LEU A 64 0.01 -7.91 -6.88
CA LEU A 64 -0.43 -6.79 -7.70
C LEU A 64 -1.56 -7.16 -8.66
N LEU A 65 -1.61 -8.39 -9.16
CA LEU A 65 -2.69 -8.86 -10.04
C LEU A 65 -4.06 -8.86 -9.33
N GLU A 66 -4.10 -9.24 -8.05
CA GLU A 66 -5.34 -9.27 -7.26
C GLU A 66 -5.89 -7.86 -6.93
N LEU A 67 -5.01 -6.85 -6.84
CA LEU A 67 -5.41 -5.47 -6.56
C LEU A 67 -6.01 -4.76 -7.79
N GLY A 68 -5.72 -5.26 -8.99
CA GLY A 68 -6.22 -4.71 -10.25
C GLY A 68 -5.29 -3.66 -10.88
N LYS A 69 -5.84 -2.89 -11.83
CA LYS A 69 -5.03 -2.06 -12.73
C LYS A 69 -4.56 -0.75 -12.07
N GLY A 70 -3.31 -0.40 -12.37
CA GLY A 70 -2.75 0.91 -12.04
C GLY A 70 -2.16 1.03 -10.64
N PHE A 71 -2.22 -0.02 -9.81
CA PHE A 71 -1.57 -0.06 -8.50
C PHE A 71 -0.05 -0.07 -8.62
N MET A 72 0.59 0.83 -7.89
CA MET A 72 2.03 0.94 -7.72
C MET A 72 2.32 0.83 -6.24
N PHE A 73 3.16 -0.14 -5.85
CA PHE A 73 3.53 -0.32 -4.45
C PHE A 73 4.46 0.81 -4.00
N VAL A 74 4.09 1.50 -2.91
CA VAL A 74 4.90 2.59 -2.34
C VAL A 74 5.67 2.08 -1.13
N GLY A 75 5.02 1.33 -0.24
CA GLY A 75 5.68 0.75 0.93
C GLY A 75 4.73 0.10 1.91
N THR A 76 5.31 -0.53 2.94
CA THR A 76 4.58 -1.02 4.12
C THR A 76 5.03 -0.28 5.37
N GLN A 77 4.21 -0.33 6.41
CA GLN A 77 4.48 0.28 7.73
C GLN A 77 4.96 1.73 7.60
N GLN A 78 4.27 2.51 6.76
CA GLN A 78 4.65 3.90 6.50
C GLN A 78 4.33 4.75 7.72
N ARG A 79 5.37 5.42 8.25
CA ARG A 79 5.26 6.20 9.48
C ARG A 79 4.57 7.54 9.22
N VAL A 80 3.44 7.76 9.86
CA VAL A 80 2.75 9.05 9.95
C VAL A 80 3.00 9.61 11.35
N THR A 81 3.53 10.83 11.44
CA THR A 81 3.84 11.47 12.72
C THR A 81 2.94 12.66 12.96
N PHE A 82 2.22 12.66 14.09
CA PHE A 82 1.41 13.77 14.56
C PHE A 82 1.90 14.21 15.94
N GLY A 83 2.45 15.44 16.02
CA GLY A 83 3.13 15.91 17.22
C GLY A 83 4.28 14.99 17.59
N ASN A 84 4.21 14.36 18.78
CA ASN A 84 5.20 13.40 19.27
C ASN A 84 4.73 11.93 19.18
N THR A 85 3.61 11.66 18.52
CA THR A 85 3.07 10.30 18.39
C THR A 85 3.31 9.78 16.97
N HIS A 86 3.82 8.55 16.89
CA HIS A 86 4.06 7.86 15.63
C HIS A 86 3.00 6.79 15.40
N TYR A 87 2.47 6.79 14.19
CA TYR A 87 1.51 5.82 13.70
C TYR A 87 2.05 5.19 12.42
N TYR A 88 1.54 4.01 12.06
CA TYR A 88 2.03 3.24 10.92
C TYR A 88 0.86 2.77 10.08
N VAL A 89 0.89 3.11 8.79
CA VAL A 89 -0.06 2.60 7.80
C VAL A 89 0.45 1.24 7.33
N ASP A 90 -0.38 0.21 7.37
CA ASP A 90 0.05 -1.15 7.04
C ASP A 90 0.64 -1.25 5.64
N MET A 91 -0.10 -0.75 4.64
CA MET A 91 0.35 -0.73 3.25
C MET A 91 -0.06 0.54 2.54
N VAL A 92 0.81 1.04 1.68
CA VAL A 92 0.58 2.24 0.87
C VAL A 92 0.86 1.93 -0.58
N PHE A 93 -0.09 2.32 -1.43
CA PHE A 93 0.03 2.27 -2.87
C PHE A 93 -0.24 3.64 -3.46
N TYR A 94 0.11 3.78 -4.73
CA TYR A 94 -0.36 4.86 -5.58
C TYR A 94 -1.13 4.24 -6.75
N ASN A 95 -2.31 4.77 -7.06
CA ASN A 95 -3.02 4.36 -8.26
C ASN A 95 -2.77 5.37 -9.39
N LYS A 96 -2.05 4.97 -10.44
CA LYS A 96 -1.71 5.85 -11.56
C LYS A 96 -2.93 6.41 -12.30
N ILE A 97 -4.00 5.63 -12.42
CA ILE A 97 -5.19 6.01 -13.19
C ILE A 97 -6.00 7.04 -12.40
N LEU A 98 -6.22 6.77 -11.11
CA LEU A 98 -6.92 7.69 -10.21
C LEU A 98 -6.05 8.87 -9.80
N ARG A 99 -4.72 8.74 -9.89
CA ARG A 99 -3.73 9.70 -9.38
C ARG A 99 -3.89 9.98 -7.89
N SER A 100 -4.14 8.92 -7.12
CA SER A 100 -4.39 9.00 -5.67
C SER A 100 -3.52 7.98 -4.94
N TYR A 101 -3.03 8.36 -3.75
CA TYR A 101 -2.53 7.39 -2.79
C TYR A 101 -3.68 6.52 -2.27
N ILE A 102 -3.41 5.22 -2.13
CA ILE A 102 -4.32 4.24 -1.55
C ILE A 102 -3.67 3.72 -0.27
N LEU A 103 -4.25 4.08 0.88
CA LEU A 103 -3.80 3.63 2.19
C LEU A 103 -4.64 2.44 2.62
N ILE A 104 -3.99 1.31 2.89
CA ILE A 104 -4.67 0.06 3.23
C ILE A 104 -4.36 -0.30 4.67
N GLU A 105 -5.41 -0.54 5.45
CA GLU A 105 -5.36 -1.04 6.82
C GLU A 105 -5.91 -2.47 6.86
N LEU A 106 -5.15 -3.40 7.46
CA LEU A 106 -5.53 -4.81 7.57
C LEU A 106 -6.13 -5.07 8.95
N LYS A 107 -7.35 -5.65 9.02
CA LYS A 107 -7.97 -6.04 10.28
C LYS A 107 -8.40 -7.51 10.25
N THR A 108 -7.89 -8.28 11.20
CA THR A 108 -8.29 -9.70 11.41
C THR A 108 -9.49 -9.85 12.33
N ILE A 109 -9.93 -8.73 12.93
CA ILE A 109 -11.05 -8.64 13.87
C ILE A 109 -12.11 -7.67 13.31
N LYS A 110 -13.27 -7.64 13.97
CA LYS A 110 -14.38 -6.73 13.64
C LYS A 110 -13.89 -5.28 13.51
N LEU A 111 -14.37 -4.60 12.46
CA LEU A 111 -14.11 -3.19 12.24
C LEU A 111 -14.64 -2.38 13.42
N MET A 112 -13.77 -1.66 14.11
CA MET A 112 -14.14 -0.74 15.17
C MET A 112 -14.02 0.72 14.68
N PRO A 113 -14.85 1.66 15.18
CA PRO A 113 -14.81 3.07 14.78
C PRO A 113 -13.40 3.71 14.86
N GLU A 114 -12.58 3.26 15.80
CA GLU A 114 -11.20 3.71 16.00
C GLU A 114 -10.33 3.47 14.76
N ALA A 115 -10.52 2.34 14.06
CA ALA A 115 -9.78 2.03 12.84
C ALA A 115 -10.13 3.02 11.71
N VAL A 116 -11.41 3.40 11.62
CA VAL A 116 -11.87 4.35 10.61
C VAL A 116 -11.37 5.76 10.93
N GLY A 117 -11.39 6.16 12.20
CA GLY A 117 -10.82 7.43 12.66
C GLY A 117 -9.32 7.52 12.41
N GLN A 118 -8.59 6.44 12.69
CA GLN A 118 -7.16 6.33 12.42
C GLN A 118 -6.84 6.46 10.93
N LEU A 119 -7.56 5.73 10.07
CA LEU A 119 -7.38 5.82 8.62
C LEU A 119 -7.73 7.21 8.08
N ASN A 120 -8.80 7.84 8.58
CA ASN A 120 -9.15 9.21 8.22
C ASN A 120 -8.04 10.21 8.59
N MET A 121 -7.42 10.04 9.75
CA MET A 121 -6.24 10.83 10.13
C MET A 121 -5.09 10.65 9.13
N TYR A 122 -4.83 9.42 8.68
CA TYR A 122 -3.80 9.16 7.67
C TYR A 122 -4.11 9.81 6.33
N LEU A 123 -5.36 9.73 5.86
CA LEU A 123 -5.78 10.37 4.62
C LEU A 123 -5.58 11.88 4.66
N ASN A 124 -5.94 12.52 5.78
CA ASN A 124 -5.73 13.95 5.95
C ASN A 124 -4.24 14.33 5.97
N TYR A 125 -3.39 13.51 6.61
CA TYR A 125 -1.95 13.72 6.58
C TYR A 125 -1.38 13.63 5.18
N TYR A 126 -1.77 12.60 4.42
CA TYR A 126 -1.30 12.43 3.04
C TYR A 126 -1.76 13.59 2.16
N ALA A 127 -3.03 13.99 2.26
CA ALA A 127 -3.56 15.12 1.51
C ALA A 127 -2.83 16.44 1.80
N ALA A 128 -2.36 16.65 3.04
CA ALA A 128 -1.70 17.88 3.45
C ALA A 128 -0.18 17.90 3.21
N GLU A 129 0.50 16.77 3.44
CA GLU A 129 1.96 16.74 3.57
C GLU A 129 2.66 15.89 2.51
N ILE A 130 1.95 14.94 1.87
CA ILE A 130 2.55 13.95 0.96
C ILE A 130 2.07 14.10 -0.48
N ASN A 131 0.80 14.45 -0.68
CA ASN A 131 0.23 14.65 -2.01
C ASN A 131 0.98 15.76 -2.76
N ASP A 132 1.36 15.48 -4.00
CA ASP A 132 1.83 16.49 -4.93
C ASP A 132 0.65 17.35 -5.41
N GLU A 133 0.94 18.53 -5.99
CA GLU A 133 -0.07 19.48 -6.49
C GLU A 133 -1.12 18.86 -7.44
N ASN A 134 -0.74 17.79 -8.13
CA ASN A 134 -1.60 17.14 -9.11
C ASN A 134 -2.16 15.79 -8.66
N ASP A 135 -1.95 15.42 -7.40
CA ASP A 135 -2.56 14.23 -6.81
C ASP A 135 -3.99 14.52 -6.39
N ASN A 136 -4.87 13.59 -6.72
CA ASN A 136 -6.23 13.58 -6.22
C ASN A 136 -6.27 13.18 -4.73
N PRO A 137 -7.37 13.48 -4.02
CA PRO A 137 -7.53 13.09 -2.63
C PRO A 137 -7.21 11.60 -2.41
N PRO A 138 -6.48 11.25 -1.34
CA PRO A 138 -6.12 9.87 -1.09
C PRO A 138 -7.37 9.07 -0.70
N ILE A 139 -7.26 7.75 -0.89
CA ILE A 139 -8.33 6.78 -0.67
C ILE A 139 -7.90 5.81 0.43
N GLY A 140 -8.80 5.60 1.40
CA GLY A 140 -8.61 4.65 2.48
C GLY A 140 -9.32 3.34 2.17
N LEU A 141 -8.63 2.22 2.30
CA LEU A 141 -9.20 0.88 2.23
C LEU A 141 -8.98 0.15 3.54
N ILE A 142 -10.05 -0.34 4.16
CA ILE A 142 -9.94 -1.25 5.29
C ILE A 142 -10.29 -2.65 4.80
N LEU A 143 -9.34 -3.56 4.88
CA LEU A 143 -9.55 -4.96 4.51
C LEU A 143 -9.79 -5.78 5.78
N CYS A 144 -10.99 -6.32 5.93
CA CYS A 144 -11.39 -7.11 7.11
C CYS A 144 -11.74 -8.57 6.78
N THR A 145 -11.61 -9.46 7.76
CA THR A 145 -12.00 -10.88 7.63
C THR A 145 -13.49 -11.13 7.90
N ASP A 146 -14.17 -10.23 8.63
CA ASP A 146 -15.54 -10.42 9.13
C ASP A 146 -16.54 -9.38 8.59
N LYS A 147 -17.74 -9.85 8.23
CA LYS A 147 -18.84 -9.12 7.56
C LYS A 147 -19.80 -8.51 8.59
N GLY A 148 -19.28 -7.79 9.58
CA GLY A 148 -20.08 -7.03 10.55
C GLY A 148 -20.80 -5.85 9.89
N ASN A 149 -21.82 -6.13 9.09
CA ASN A 149 -22.46 -5.19 8.16
C ASN A 149 -23.20 -4.02 8.83
N VAL A 150 -23.60 -4.15 10.10
CA VAL A 150 -24.43 -3.14 10.77
C VAL A 150 -23.60 -1.98 11.31
N ASP A 151 -22.41 -2.24 11.88
CA ASP A 151 -21.58 -1.17 12.48
C ASP A 151 -20.80 -0.35 11.45
N MET A 152 -20.61 -0.90 10.25
CA MET A 152 -19.82 -0.27 9.19
C MET A 152 -20.47 1.02 8.67
N GLN A 153 -21.79 1.02 8.46
CA GLN A 153 -22.52 2.21 8.02
C GLN A 153 -22.49 3.31 9.08
N TYR A 154 -22.60 2.96 10.37
CA TYR A 154 -22.51 3.92 11.47
C TYR A 154 -21.08 4.47 11.64
N ALA A 155 -20.05 3.64 11.47
CA ALA A 155 -18.66 4.07 11.56
C ALA A 155 -18.23 4.98 10.40
N LEU A 156 -18.81 4.80 9.21
CA LEU A 156 -18.53 5.60 8.02
C LEU A 156 -19.46 6.82 7.87
N GLY A 157 -20.60 6.85 8.56
CA GLY A 157 -21.74 7.78 8.37
C GLY A 157 -21.49 9.27 8.66
N GLY A 158 -20.25 9.72 8.74
CA GLY A 158 -19.87 11.13 8.88
C GLY A 158 -18.42 11.44 8.47
N LEU A 159 -17.73 10.49 7.84
CA LEU A 159 -16.33 10.62 7.43
C LEU A 159 -16.22 10.85 5.92
N SER A 160 -15.04 11.26 5.47
CA SER A 160 -14.78 11.58 4.06
C SER A 160 -15.24 10.45 3.11
N ASN A 161 -15.82 10.80 1.96
CA ASN A 161 -16.35 9.86 0.95
C ASN A 161 -15.30 8.90 0.32
N ASN A 162 -14.07 8.90 0.83
CA ASN A 162 -12.95 8.17 0.27
C ASN A 162 -12.47 7.01 1.16
N ILE A 163 -13.17 6.69 2.25
CA ILE A 163 -12.90 5.49 3.05
C ILE A 163 -13.86 4.38 2.66
N PHE A 164 -13.31 3.23 2.27
CA PHE A 164 -14.06 2.04 1.92
C PHE A 164 -13.61 0.89 2.81
N ALA A 165 -14.54 0.03 3.21
CA ALA A 165 -14.24 -1.23 3.87
C ALA A 165 -14.61 -2.39 2.93
N SER A 166 -13.75 -3.39 2.84
CA SER A 166 -13.95 -4.57 1.99
C SER A 166 -13.50 -5.82 2.71
N LYS A 167 -14.23 -6.92 2.47
CA LYS A 167 -13.85 -8.22 3.01
C LYS A 167 -12.73 -8.82 2.17
N TYR A 168 -11.66 -9.28 2.79
CA TYR A 168 -10.66 -10.12 2.13
C TYR A 168 -10.86 -11.60 2.52
N VAL A 169 -10.58 -12.49 1.58
CA VAL A 169 -10.60 -13.94 1.78
C VAL A 169 -9.21 -14.49 1.45
N THR A 170 -8.73 -15.43 2.26
CA THR A 170 -7.40 -16.05 2.04
C THR A 170 -7.43 -17.15 0.99
N TYR A 171 -8.63 -17.62 0.61
CA TYR A 171 -8.85 -18.52 -0.50
C TYR A 171 -10.07 -18.05 -1.28
N MET A 172 -9.97 -18.07 -2.61
CA MET A 172 -11.12 -17.87 -3.48
C MET A 172 -11.94 -19.16 -3.52
N PRO A 173 -13.23 -19.14 -3.17
CA PRO A 173 -14.09 -20.31 -3.27
C PRO A 173 -14.11 -20.85 -4.71
N ASP A 174 -14.32 -22.16 -4.85
CA ASP A 174 -14.49 -22.75 -6.17
C ASP A 174 -15.71 -22.16 -6.90
N LYS A 175 -15.77 -22.38 -8.21
CA LYS A 175 -16.78 -21.76 -9.07
C LYS A 175 -18.19 -22.08 -8.58
N GLU A 176 -18.44 -23.32 -8.16
CA GLU A 176 -19.75 -23.74 -7.65
C GLU A 176 -20.13 -23.00 -6.36
N GLN A 177 -19.21 -22.87 -5.41
CA GLN A 177 -19.41 -22.13 -4.16
C GLN A 177 -19.61 -20.63 -4.39
N LEU A 178 -18.93 -20.06 -5.39
CA LEU A 178 -19.04 -18.65 -5.74
C LEU A 178 -20.40 -18.35 -6.36
N ILE A 179 -20.88 -19.21 -7.27
CA ILE A 179 -22.24 -19.14 -7.83
C ILE A 179 -23.28 -19.24 -6.70
N ALA A 180 -23.15 -20.21 -5.81
CA ALA A 180 -24.06 -20.38 -4.68
C ALA A 180 -24.08 -19.14 -3.75
N GLN A 181 -22.93 -18.52 -3.49
CA GLN A 181 -22.85 -17.29 -2.69
C GLN A 181 -23.50 -16.09 -3.39
N VAL A 182 -23.30 -15.93 -4.71
CA VAL A 182 -23.95 -14.87 -5.49
C VAL A 182 -25.46 -15.07 -5.51
N GLU A 183 -25.94 -16.30 -5.74
CA GLU A 183 -27.36 -16.63 -5.68
C GLU A 183 -27.97 -16.39 -4.30
N ALA A 184 -27.24 -16.68 -3.22
CA ALA A 184 -27.68 -16.40 -1.85
C ALA A 184 -27.78 -14.89 -1.56
N VAL A 185 -26.89 -14.06 -2.12
CA VAL A 185 -26.94 -12.59 -1.99
C VAL A 185 -28.09 -12.00 -2.82
N LEU A 186 -28.30 -12.49 -4.04
CA LEU A 186 -29.41 -12.05 -4.91
C LEU A 186 -30.76 -12.38 -4.27
N SER A 187 -30.92 -13.60 -3.74
CA SER A 187 -32.16 -14.06 -3.10
C SER A 187 -32.45 -13.45 -1.72
N SER A 188 -31.46 -12.84 -1.07
CA SER A 188 -31.65 -12.09 0.18
C SER A 188 -32.04 -10.63 -0.07
N ASN A 189 -31.62 -10.03 -1.20
CA ASN A 189 -32.05 -8.70 -1.60
C ASN A 189 -33.52 -8.68 -2.06
N ASP A 190 -34.00 -9.72 -2.75
CA ASP A 190 -35.40 -9.83 -3.21
C ASP A 190 -36.43 -9.99 -2.07
N LYS A 191 -35.99 -10.22 -0.83
CA LYS A 191 -36.88 -10.32 0.35
C LYS A 191 -37.02 -9.02 1.14
N THR A 192 -36.42 -7.94 0.66
CA THR A 192 -36.39 -6.63 1.33
C THR A 192 -37.13 -5.53 0.57
N GLU A 193 -37.80 -5.87 -0.54
CA GLU A 193 -38.79 -5.02 -1.23
C GLU A 193 -40.23 -5.39 -0.89
#